data_AF-A0A0F9MPL6-F1
#
_entry.id   AF-A0A0F9MPL6-F1
#
_cell.length_a   1.000
_cell.length_b   1.000
_cell.length_c   1.000
_cell.angle_alpha   90.00
_cell.angle_beta   90.00
_cell.angle_gamma   90.00
#
_symmetry.space_group_name_H-M   'P 1'
#
loop_
_entity.id
_entity.type
_entity.pdbx_description
1 polymer ?
#
loop_
_entity_poly.entity_id
_entity_poly.type
_entity_poly.pdbx_seq_one_letter_code
_entity_poly.pdbx_strand_id
1 'polypeptide(L)'
;MADGLFARKIARGPFRGYSPSMPQMGEVVVLRLAVTDGRPLTPGTGLYVHHPAEAGPAYYAVVTAIDGTANTRAFAALAEPVAEKPGRGRPVLQRVEDLKVFYDFPGERRRYVQWCAPPLSPRPNMYFNWTVMLPPDCVDDSGWLKKDVAAKSPAEVYFHSRYFSHAKPRQKYLLDSIQIAPHDYPPSGWYGYNDAAGTGRPLGRGTVGNHTQQRIIAFLDWAKTALPIDPDRIIPVGADGAAMLAIAYPDTFAYVLINKFSNVAVSQHPAASLIRAWGPRSREIKDAEGRSEWGWAMMDQVLLASRGRDLPLIFCKGYSWGPYVRGFAKGEGRFYTAMQKANQPIMADWTWASGKLLSPDSYTGLWRGLDITRTTPVPAMANCSTNSNRESNGNVNLPITWQPVEEGPGKVQVALSSRSGGTLDLALRRLGKFRVKPGQTLLWEATSAKPRRGETPEPQSGKVAVDRDGLFVLKGLKIARGCELTVKVTRSR
;
A
#
# COMPACT_ATOMS: atom_id res chain seq x y z
N MET A 1 5.58 -42.01 -1.53
CA MET A 1 4.80 -41.19 -2.50
C MET A 1 3.33 -41.00 -2.06
N ALA A 2 3.04 -40.84 -0.76
CA ALA A 2 1.69 -40.53 -0.25
C ALA A 2 1.59 -39.12 0.39
N ASP A 3 2.73 -38.52 0.79
CA ASP A 3 2.77 -37.31 1.65
C ASP A 3 2.39 -35.98 0.98
N GLY A 4 2.21 -35.94 -0.34
CA GLY A 4 1.90 -34.70 -1.06
C GLY A 4 0.41 -34.35 -1.09
N LEU A 5 -0.48 -35.34 -1.03
CA LEU A 5 -1.91 -35.14 -1.28
C LEU A 5 -2.62 -34.46 -0.11
N PHE A 6 -2.27 -34.83 1.12
CA PHE A 6 -2.84 -34.23 2.33
C PHE A 6 -2.33 -32.79 2.55
N ALA A 7 -1.03 -32.55 2.39
CA ALA A 7 -0.45 -31.21 2.42
C ALA A 7 -1.05 -30.31 1.32
N ARG A 8 -1.25 -30.83 0.09
CA ARG A 8 -1.94 -30.10 -0.99
C ARG A 8 -3.42 -29.84 -0.66
N LYS A 9 -4.10 -30.75 0.05
CA LYS A 9 -5.51 -30.62 0.48
C LYS A 9 -5.67 -29.57 1.58
N ILE A 10 -4.81 -29.58 2.61
CA ILE A 10 -4.77 -28.54 3.65
C ILE A 10 -4.37 -27.20 3.03
N ALA A 11 -3.38 -27.17 2.13
CA ALA A 11 -2.94 -25.91 1.53
C ALA A 11 -4.03 -25.22 0.68
N ARG A 12 -5.07 -25.94 0.23
CA ARG A 12 -6.16 -25.40 -0.60
C ARG A 12 -7.29 -24.74 0.19
N GLY A 13 -7.31 -24.84 1.53
CA GLY A 13 -8.32 -24.17 2.36
C GLY A 13 -7.83 -23.84 3.77
N PRO A 14 -8.55 -23.01 4.55
CA PRO A 14 -8.37 -22.99 6.01
C PRO A 14 -8.63 -24.41 6.56
N PHE A 15 -8.13 -24.74 7.77
CA PHE A 15 -8.39 -26.00 8.51
C PHE A 15 -9.89 -26.27 8.83
N ARG A 16 -10.83 -25.82 8.00
CA ARG A 16 -12.26 -26.09 8.11
C ARG A 16 -12.49 -27.60 7.97
N GLY A 17 -13.01 -28.21 9.03
CA GLY A 17 -13.30 -29.63 9.11
C GLY A 17 -12.18 -30.48 9.71
N TYR A 18 -11.07 -29.89 10.15
CA TYR A 18 -9.99 -30.60 10.83
C TYR A 18 -9.91 -30.20 12.31
N SER A 19 -10.12 -31.15 13.22
CA SER A 19 -9.85 -30.97 14.66
C SER A 19 -8.38 -31.25 14.95
N PRO A 20 -7.71 -30.55 15.89
CA PRO A 20 -6.35 -30.88 16.33
C PRO A 20 -6.16 -32.34 16.77
N SER A 21 -7.24 -33.01 17.17
CA SER A 21 -7.25 -34.42 17.58
C SER A 21 -7.39 -35.43 16.43
N MET A 22 -7.60 -34.97 15.19
CA MET A 22 -7.71 -35.89 14.06
C MET A 22 -6.35 -36.54 13.74
N PRO A 23 -6.30 -37.83 13.40
CA PRO A 23 -5.03 -38.52 13.10
C PRO A 23 -4.20 -37.82 12.03
N GLN A 24 -4.86 -37.24 11.02
CA GLN A 24 -4.20 -36.54 9.93
C GLN A 24 -3.52 -35.23 10.40
N MET A 25 -3.91 -34.65 11.53
CA MET A 25 -3.21 -33.51 12.12
C MET A 25 -1.84 -33.88 12.70
N GLY A 26 -1.59 -35.18 12.97
CA GLY A 26 -0.27 -35.67 13.37
C GLY A 26 0.80 -35.49 12.27
N GLU A 27 0.39 -35.38 11.01
CA GLU A 27 1.27 -35.13 9.86
C GLU A 27 1.56 -33.62 9.65
N VAL A 28 0.85 -32.74 10.36
CA VAL A 28 1.00 -31.29 10.21
C VAL A 28 2.18 -30.82 11.04
N VAL A 29 3.30 -30.52 10.38
CA VAL A 29 4.48 -29.94 11.02
C VAL A 29 4.12 -28.59 11.65
N VAL A 30 4.07 -28.54 12.99
CA VAL A 30 3.90 -27.30 13.74
C VAL A 30 5.20 -26.50 13.65
N LEU A 31 5.15 -25.41 12.89
CA LEU A 31 6.30 -24.55 12.69
C LEU A 31 6.64 -23.80 13.97
N ARG A 32 7.87 -23.96 14.43
CA ARG A 32 8.43 -23.22 15.56
C ARG A 32 8.99 -21.89 15.07
N LEU A 33 8.88 -20.87 15.91
CA LEU A 33 9.49 -19.56 15.65
C LEU A 33 11.01 -19.67 15.72
N ALA A 34 11.71 -18.83 14.97
CA ALA A 34 13.16 -18.66 14.98
C ALA A 34 13.49 -17.27 15.49
N VAL A 35 14.45 -17.16 16.42
CA VAL A 35 15.00 -15.87 16.90
C VAL A 35 16.33 -15.50 16.22
N THR A 36 16.93 -16.49 15.55
CA THR A 36 18.08 -16.36 14.67
C THR A 36 17.66 -16.86 13.29
N ASP A 37 18.08 -16.17 12.24
CA ASP A 37 17.68 -16.48 10.86
C ASP A 37 17.85 -17.98 10.53
N GLY A 38 16.74 -18.62 10.12
CA GLY A 38 16.69 -20.02 9.70
C GLY A 38 16.87 -21.05 10.82
N ARG A 39 16.88 -20.64 12.10
CA ARG A 39 17.09 -21.53 13.25
C ARG A 39 15.87 -21.57 14.16
N PRO A 40 14.90 -22.48 13.92
CA PRO A 40 13.73 -22.63 14.76
C PRO A 40 14.10 -23.00 16.20
N LEU A 41 13.31 -22.51 17.16
CA LEU A 41 13.41 -22.88 18.56
C LEU A 41 13.14 -24.38 18.74
N THR A 42 13.82 -24.97 19.72
CA THR A 42 13.63 -26.38 20.10
C THR A 42 12.21 -26.61 20.64
N PRO A 43 11.66 -27.83 20.49
CA PRO A 43 10.42 -28.22 21.16
C PRO A 43 10.50 -27.98 22.68
N GLY A 44 9.38 -27.54 23.27
CA GLY A 44 9.30 -27.22 24.71
C GLY A 44 9.74 -25.79 25.07
N THR A 45 10.31 -25.02 24.13
CA THR A 45 10.75 -23.64 24.39
C THR A 45 9.63 -22.63 24.17
N GLY A 46 9.37 -21.78 25.18
CA GLY A 46 8.52 -20.59 25.08
C GLY A 46 9.31 -19.36 24.62
N LEU A 47 8.64 -18.40 23.98
CA LEU A 47 9.27 -17.16 23.51
C LEU A 47 8.51 -15.93 24.02
N TYR A 48 9.25 -15.02 24.63
CA TYR A 48 8.82 -13.66 24.93
C TYR A 48 9.82 -12.68 24.33
N VAL A 49 9.35 -11.67 23.61
CA VAL A 49 10.18 -10.62 23.03
C VAL A 49 9.79 -9.28 23.62
N HIS A 50 10.75 -8.63 24.27
CA HIS A 50 10.63 -7.29 24.82
C HIS A 50 11.24 -6.27 23.87
N HIS A 51 10.60 -5.11 23.72
CA HIS A 51 11.19 -3.95 23.06
C HIS A 51 11.29 -2.82 24.09
N PRO A 52 12.51 -2.49 24.56
CA PRO A 52 12.68 -1.44 25.54
C PRO A 52 12.30 -0.08 24.97
N ALA A 53 11.70 0.74 25.83
CA ALA A 53 11.42 2.14 25.51
C ALA A 53 12.70 3.00 25.60
N GLU A 54 13.61 2.66 26.50
CA GLU A 54 14.84 3.41 26.80
C GLU A 54 16.06 2.50 26.79
N ALA A 55 17.23 3.06 26.50
CA ALA A 55 18.48 2.32 26.57
C ALA A 55 18.97 2.26 28.02
N GLY A 56 19.54 1.13 28.43
CA GLY A 56 20.06 0.98 29.79
C GLY A 56 20.29 -0.46 30.20
N PRO A 57 20.90 -0.69 31.37
CA PRO A 57 20.99 -2.02 31.95
C PRO A 57 19.62 -2.48 32.46
N ALA A 58 19.24 -3.72 32.18
CA ALA A 58 18.03 -4.32 32.72
C ALA A 58 18.23 -5.78 33.13
N TYR A 59 17.58 -6.16 34.23
CA TYR A 59 17.52 -7.53 34.71
C TYR A 59 16.19 -8.18 34.31
N TYR A 60 16.25 -9.45 33.96
CA TYR A 60 15.09 -10.23 33.58
C TYR A 60 14.93 -11.43 34.48
N ALA A 61 13.67 -11.75 34.80
CA ALA A 61 13.26 -12.97 35.47
C ALA A 61 12.09 -13.62 34.73
N VAL A 62 12.07 -14.94 34.70
CA VAL A 62 11.00 -15.75 34.12
C VAL A 62 10.37 -16.58 35.23
N VAL A 63 9.07 -16.41 35.40
CA VAL A 63 8.24 -17.18 36.32
C VAL A 63 7.27 -18.04 35.52
N THR A 64 6.92 -19.20 36.07
CA THR A 64 5.77 -19.98 35.57
C THR A 64 4.50 -19.43 36.21
N ALA A 65 3.37 -19.45 35.49
CA ALA A 65 2.08 -19.07 36.05
C ALA A 65 1.00 -20.06 35.61
N ILE A 66 0.09 -20.42 36.53
CA ILE A 66 -1.08 -21.27 36.28
C ILE A 66 -2.31 -20.48 36.72
N ASP A 67 -3.30 -20.36 35.84
CA ASP A 67 -4.55 -19.64 36.08
C ASP A 67 -4.36 -18.22 36.65
N GLY A 68 -3.35 -17.50 36.12
CA GLY A 68 -3.04 -16.13 36.53
C GLY A 68 -2.22 -16.02 37.83
N THR A 69 -1.91 -17.12 38.50
CA THR A 69 -1.07 -17.14 39.71
C THR A 69 0.37 -17.50 39.37
N ALA A 70 1.30 -16.57 39.61
CA ALA A 70 2.72 -16.79 39.36
C ALA A 70 3.37 -17.64 40.47
N ASN A 71 4.21 -18.60 40.08
CA ASN A 71 5.05 -19.35 40.98
C ASN A 71 6.29 -18.53 41.34
N THR A 72 6.24 -17.83 42.47
CA THR A 72 7.35 -17.01 42.97
C THR A 72 8.47 -17.83 43.64
N ARG A 73 8.27 -19.14 43.85
CA ARG A 73 9.27 -20.03 44.46
C ARG A 73 10.22 -20.64 43.43
N ALA A 74 9.77 -20.80 42.18
CA ALA A 74 10.57 -21.36 41.10
C ALA A 74 10.63 -20.38 39.93
N PHE A 75 11.73 -19.64 39.86
CA PHE A 75 12.01 -18.68 38.79
C PHE A 75 13.45 -18.78 38.33
N ALA A 76 13.70 -18.37 37.09
CA ALA A 76 15.05 -18.15 36.56
C ALA A 76 15.27 -16.66 36.39
N ALA A 77 16.44 -16.14 36.77
CA ALA A 77 16.78 -14.73 36.59
C ALA A 77 18.21 -14.60 36.06
N LEU A 78 18.48 -13.48 35.39
CA LEU A 78 19.82 -13.15 34.94
C LEU A 78 20.71 -12.74 36.13
N ALA A 79 21.94 -13.23 36.16
CA ALA A 79 22.95 -12.79 37.12
C ALA A 79 23.49 -11.40 36.79
N GLU A 80 23.59 -11.07 35.50
CA GLU A 80 24.10 -9.80 34.97
C GLU A 80 23.04 -9.09 34.12
N PRO A 81 23.01 -7.74 34.10
CA PRO A 81 22.03 -7.02 33.33
C PRO A 81 22.34 -7.10 31.82
N VAL A 82 21.30 -7.05 31.00
CA VAL A 82 21.42 -6.87 29.56
C VAL A 82 21.50 -5.38 29.27
N ALA A 83 22.45 -4.97 28.42
CA ALA A 83 22.50 -3.61 27.89
C ALA A 83 21.44 -3.45 26.79
N GLU A 84 20.29 -2.92 27.18
CA GLU A 84 19.14 -2.72 26.32
C GLU A 84 19.32 -1.55 25.37
N LYS A 85 18.76 -1.69 24.16
CA LYS A 85 18.71 -0.64 23.15
C LYS A 85 17.31 -0.60 22.54
N PRO A 86 16.65 0.57 22.54
CA PRO A 86 15.37 0.73 21.86
C PRO A 86 15.48 0.40 20.39
N GLY A 87 14.43 -0.19 19.84
CA GLY A 87 14.40 -0.57 18.43
C GLY A 87 13.02 -1.00 17.95
N ARG A 88 12.84 -0.95 16.63
CA ARG A 88 11.60 -1.36 15.96
C ARG A 88 11.42 -2.88 15.85
N GLY A 89 12.41 -3.66 16.28
CA GLY A 89 12.49 -5.10 16.06
C GLY A 89 12.87 -5.43 14.61
N ARG A 90 13.97 -6.18 14.44
CA ARG A 90 14.42 -6.65 13.12
C ARG A 90 13.57 -7.85 12.69
N PRO A 91 13.11 -7.90 11.43
CA PRO A 91 12.54 -9.13 10.88
C PRO A 91 13.54 -10.30 10.91
N VAL A 92 13.11 -11.46 11.39
CA VAL A 92 13.91 -12.68 11.45
C VAL A 92 13.42 -13.67 10.42
N LEU A 93 14.32 -14.15 9.56
CA LEU A 93 14.05 -15.20 8.59
C LEU A 93 13.66 -16.47 9.34
N GLN A 94 12.44 -16.95 9.13
CA GLN A 94 12.00 -18.20 9.73
C GLN A 94 12.45 -19.39 8.89
N ARG A 95 12.30 -19.28 7.56
CA ARG A 95 12.69 -20.32 6.59
C ARG A 95 12.59 -19.83 5.15
N VAL A 96 13.23 -20.58 4.26
CA VAL A 96 12.94 -20.58 2.83
C VAL A 96 11.76 -21.54 2.58
N GLU A 97 10.82 -21.11 1.75
CA GLU A 97 9.56 -21.78 1.46
C GLU A 97 9.62 -22.45 0.09
N ASP A 98 9.52 -23.77 0.03
CA ASP A 98 9.30 -24.48 -1.23
C ASP A 98 7.81 -24.48 -1.59
N LEU A 99 7.37 -23.38 -2.22
CA LEU A 99 5.99 -23.24 -2.70
C LEU A 99 5.90 -23.22 -4.23
N LYS A 100 6.88 -23.82 -4.93
CA LYS A 100 6.89 -23.88 -6.41
C LYS A 100 5.61 -24.50 -6.99
N VAL A 101 4.95 -25.39 -6.24
CA VAL A 101 3.69 -26.04 -6.64
C VAL A 101 2.49 -25.08 -6.65
N PHE A 102 2.57 -23.92 -6.00
CA PHE A 102 1.43 -23.00 -5.83
C PHE A 102 1.52 -21.73 -6.66
N TYR A 103 2.65 -21.46 -7.33
CA TYR A 103 2.88 -20.21 -8.06
C TYR A 103 3.55 -20.46 -9.40
N ASP A 104 3.12 -19.71 -10.41
CA ASP A 104 3.71 -19.72 -11.74
C ASP A 104 4.88 -18.72 -11.88
N PHE A 105 5.24 -18.01 -10.81
CA PHE A 105 6.30 -17.00 -10.82
C PHE A 105 7.62 -17.62 -10.34
N PRO A 106 8.70 -17.53 -11.13
CA PRO A 106 10.01 -18.02 -10.70
C PRO A 106 10.55 -17.15 -9.56
N GLY A 107 11.35 -17.76 -8.67
CA GLY A 107 11.99 -17.05 -7.57
C GLY A 107 12.03 -17.85 -6.27
N GLU A 108 12.76 -17.31 -5.29
CA GLU A 108 12.85 -17.86 -3.95
C GLU A 108 11.89 -17.14 -3.01
N ARG A 109 11.11 -17.88 -2.23
CA ARG A 109 10.19 -17.33 -1.25
C ARG A 109 10.73 -17.53 0.17
N ARG A 110 10.76 -16.46 0.95
CA ARG A 110 11.24 -16.43 2.34
C ARG A 110 10.11 -15.99 3.26
N ARG A 111 9.97 -16.68 4.40
CA ARG A 111 9.05 -16.26 5.47
C ARG A 111 9.84 -15.53 6.54
N TYR A 112 9.42 -14.32 6.88
CA TYR A 112 9.97 -13.57 8.01
C TYR A 112 8.92 -13.39 9.09
N VAL A 113 9.38 -13.22 10.33
CA VAL A 113 8.57 -12.76 11.45
C VAL A 113 9.19 -11.49 11.99
N GLN A 114 8.37 -10.48 12.25
CA GLN A 114 8.76 -9.27 12.95
C GLN A 114 7.99 -9.20 14.27
N TRP A 115 8.72 -9.18 15.39
CA TRP A 115 8.15 -8.84 16.69
C TRP A 115 8.00 -7.33 16.79
N CYS A 116 6.91 -6.91 17.41
CA CYS A 116 6.46 -5.54 17.47
C CYS A 116 6.01 -5.22 18.89
N ALA A 117 6.25 -3.96 19.24
CA ALA A 117 5.70 -3.27 20.38
C ALA A 117 5.19 -1.90 19.90
N PRO A 118 4.54 -1.10 20.77
CA PRO A 118 4.27 0.29 20.44
C PRO A 118 5.52 1.00 19.90
N PRO A 119 5.41 1.74 18.78
CA PRO A 119 4.18 2.14 18.11
C PRO A 119 3.74 1.20 16.95
N LEU A 120 4.44 0.09 16.66
CA LEU A 120 4.13 -0.84 15.55
C LEU A 120 3.00 -1.84 15.86
N SER A 121 2.62 -1.95 17.12
CA SER A 121 1.50 -2.73 17.64
C SER A 121 0.90 -2.02 18.86
N PRO A 122 -0.37 -2.31 19.23
CA PRO A 122 -0.98 -1.71 20.42
C PRO A 122 -0.38 -2.26 21.74
N ARG A 123 0.34 -3.39 21.66
CA ARG A 123 0.87 -4.12 22.82
C ARG A 123 2.25 -4.71 22.50
N PRO A 124 3.12 -4.90 23.51
CA PRO A 124 4.39 -5.58 23.33
C PRO A 124 4.21 -7.06 22.95
N ASN A 125 5.29 -7.69 22.50
CA ASN A 125 5.36 -9.12 22.17
C ASN A 125 4.32 -9.61 21.14
N MET A 126 3.84 -8.72 20.27
CA MET A 126 3.03 -9.13 19.12
C MET A 126 3.94 -9.41 17.95
N TYR A 127 3.74 -10.52 17.24
CA TYR A 127 4.53 -10.83 16.05
C TYR A 127 3.66 -10.87 14.79
N PHE A 128 4.26 -10.45 13.68
CA PHE A 128 3.59 -10.40 12.38
C PHE A 128 4.42 -11.15 11.35
N ASN A 129 3.71 -11.94 10.55
CA ASN A 129 4.35 -12.74 9.50
C ASN A 129 4.45 -11.92 8.22
N TRP A 130 5.51 -12.19 7.47
CA TRP A 130 5.79 -11.61 6.18
C TRP A 130 6.21 -12.71 5.23
N THR A 131 5.90 -12.52 3.97
CA THR A 131 6.50 -13.31 2.91
C THR A 131 7.18 -12.39 1.93
N VAL A 132 8.43 -12.69 1.62
CA VAL A 132 9.22 -12.00 0.60
C VAL A 132 9.50 -13.01 -0.49
N MET A 133 9.18 -12.68 -1.74
CA MET A 133 9.65 -13.44 -2.89
C MET A 133 10.71 -12.62 -3.61
N LEU A 134 11.86 -13.24 -3.80
CA LEU A 134 13.03 -12.72 -4.49
C LEU A 134 13.02 -13.29 -5.91
N PRO A 135 13.16 -12.45 -6.96
CA PRO A 135 13.29 -12.95 -8.32
C PRO A 135 14.60 -13.76 -8.46
N PRO A 136 14.70 -14.67 -9.44
CA PRO A 136 15.88 -15.54 -9.62
C PRO A 136 17.19 -14.78 -9.66
N ASP A 137 17.20 -13.59 -10.27
CA ASP A 137 18.42 -12.79 -10.41
C ASP A 137 18.94 -12.20 -9.09
N CYS A 138 18.13 -12.18 -8.03
CA CYS A 138 18.54 -11.72 -6.71
C CYS A 138 19.27 -12.78 -5.87
N VAL A 139 19.17 -14.07 -6.24
CA VAL A 139 19.73 -15.18 -5.45
C VAL A 139 20.73 -16.00 -6.28
N ASP A 140 21.79 -16.48 -5.64
CA ASP A 140 22.71 -17.42 -6.26
C ASP A 140 22.16 -18.86 -6.26
N ASP A 141 22.91 -19.81 -6.82
CA ASP A 141 22.52 -21.22 -6.90
C ASP A 141 22.36 -21.88 -5.51
N SER A 142 22.93 -21.26 -4.47
CA SER A 142 22.77 -21.71 -3.08
C SER A 142 21.58 -21.06 -2.36
N GLY A 143 20.81 -20.22 -3.06
CA GLY A 143 19.66 -19.50 -2.53
C GLY A 143 20.05 -18.28 -1.68
N TRP A 144 21.33 -17.93 -1.58
CA TRP A 144 21.77 -16.73 -0.85
C TRP A 144 21.66 -15.49 -1.74
N LEU A 145 21.51 -14.31 -1.11
CA LEU A 145 21.49 -13.06 -1.87
C LEU A 145 22.85 -12.88 -2.57
N LYS A 146 22.84 -12.61 -3.88
CA LYS A 146 24.08 -12.30 -4.59
C LYS A 146 24.73 -11.07 -3.95
N LYS A 147 26.01 -11.13 -3.64
CA LYS A 147 26.74 -10.01 -2.99
C LYS A 147 26.84 -8.77 -3.89
N ASP A 148 26.86 -8.99 -5.20
CA ASP A 148 27.07 -7.96 -6.22
C ASP A 148 25.84 -7.78 -7.13
N VAL A 149 24.65 -7.66 -6.54
CA VAL A 149 23.47 -7.27 -7.35
C VAL A 149 23.65 -5.81 -7.78
N ALA A 150 24.27 -5.61 -8.94
CA ALA A 150 24.59 -4.29 -9.48
C ALA A 150 23.33 -3.45 -9.75
N ALA A 151 22.21 -4.09 -10.09
CA ALA A 151 20.94 -3.44 -10.37
C ALA A 151 19.90 -3.75 -9.29
N LYS A 152 19.44 -2.71 -8.57
CA LYS A 152 18.34 -2.85 -7.61
C LYS A 152 17.02 -3.17 -8.33
N SER A 153 16.19 -4.02 -7.73
CA SER A 153 14.90 -4.45 -8.26
C SER A 153 13.73 -3.61 -7.71
N PRO A 154 12.69 -3.32 -8.52
CA PRO A 154 11.43 -2.78 -8.01
C PRO A 154 10.83 -3.67 -6.91
N ALA A 155 9.98 -3.10 -6.04
CA ALA A 155 9.29 -3.86 -5.00
C ALA A 155 7.77 -3.71 -5.07
N GLU A 156 7.04 -4.82 -5.01
CA GLU A 156 5.58 -4.86 -4.92
C GLU A 156 5.14 -5.20 -3.49
N VAL A 157 4.38 -4.31 -2.83
CA VAL A 157 3.80 -4.55 -1.50
C VAL A 157 2.37 -5.05 -1.66
N TYR A 158 2.17 -6.36 -1.48
CA TYR A 158 0.90 -7.04 -1.76
C TYR A 158 -0.02 -7.11 -0.55
N PHE A 159 -1.17 -6.44 -0.67
CA PHE A 159 -2.26 -6.44 0.31
C PHE A 159 -3.26 -7.54 -0.03
N HIS A 160 -3.23 -8.63 0.73
CA HIS A 160 -4.09 -9.78 0.49
C HIS A 160 -5.56 -9.50 0.85
N SER A 161 -6.48 -10.25 0.24
CA SER A 161 -7.90 -10.21 0.64
C SER A 161 -8.25 -11.35 1.60
N ARG A 162 -9.45 -11.34 2.19
CA ARG A 162 -9.89 -12.23 3.28
C ARG A 162 -9.67 -13.74 3.06
N TYR A 163 -9.65 -14.19 1.81
CA TYR A 163 -9.46 -15.61 1.45
C TYR A 163 -8.03 -15.95 1.04
N PHE A 164 -7.14 -14.97 1.11
CA PHE A 164 -5.73 -15.13 0.79
C PHE A 164 -4.90 -14.82 2.03
N SER A 165 -3.69 -15.35 2.02
CA SER A 165 -2.73 -15.19 3.09
C SER A 165 -1.51 -14.46 2.55
N HIS A 166 -0.74 -13.84 3.44
CA HIS A 166 0.62 -13.38 3.16
C HIS A 166 1.47 -14.48 2.50
N ALA A 167 1.25 -15.75 2.87
CA ALA A 167 1.94 -16.89 2.29
C ALA A 167 1.53 -17.18 0.84
N LYS A 168 0.40 -16.63 0.38
CA LYS A 168 -0.21 -16.83 -0.95
C LYS A 168 -0.62 -15.57 -1.68
N PRO A 169 0.34 -14.69 -2.04
CA PRO A 169 0.06 -13.58 -2.92
C PRO A 169 -0.33 -14.11 -4.31
N ARG A 170 -1.53 -13.74 -4.78
CA ARG A 170 -2.10 -14.26 -6.03
C ARG A 170 -1.64 -13.47 -7.27
N GLN A 171 -1.17 -12.24 -7.06
CA GLN A 171 -0.90 -11.31 -8.15
C GLN A 171 0.53 -10.84 -8.05
N LYS A 172 1.20 -10.81 -9.19
CA LYS A 172 2.50 -10.19 -9.40
C LYS A 172 2.40 -9.45 -10.73
N TYR A 173 2.76 -8.17 -10.74
CA TYR A 173 2.63 -7.33 -11.91
C TYR A 173 3.94 -7.12 -12.64
N LEU A 174 5.07 -7.25 -11.94
CA LEU A 174 6.41 -7.13 -12.50
C LEU A 174 7.16 -8.45 -12.28
N LEU A 175 7.66 -9.06 -13.34
CA LEU A 175 8.35 -10.35 -13.25
C LEU A 175 9.60 -10.26 -12.38
N ASP A 176 10.36 -9.18 -12.53
CA ASP A 176 11.66 -9.00 -11.86
C ASP A 176 11.57 -8.17 -10.57
N SER A 177 10.35 -7.93 -10.05
CA SER A 177 10.19 -7.27 -8.75
C SER A 177 10.40 -8.22 -7.57
N ILE A 178 10.84 -7.66 -6.45
CA ILE A 178 10.72 -8.29 -5.14
C ILE A 178 9.28 -8.13 -4.67
N GLN A 179 8.60 -9.22 -4.29
CA GLN A 179 7.24 -9.15 -3.77
C GLN A 179 7.22 -9.32 -2.26
N ILE A 180 6.69 -8.33 -1.54
CA ILE A 180 6.55 -8.33 -0.08
C ILE A 180 5.06 -8.42 0.26
N ALA A 181 4.66 -9.44 1.01
CA ALA A 181 3.29 -9.65 1.46
C ALA A 181 3.22 -9.59 3.00
N PRO A 182 2.73 -8.49 3.60
CA PRO A 182 2.39 -8.45 5.03
C PRO A 182 1.22 -9.37 5.38
N HIS A 183 1.20 -9.88 6.61
CA HIS A 183 0.02 -10.52 7.18
C HIS A 183 -0.84 -9.51 7.97
N ASP A 184 -2.10 -9.35 7.59
CA ASP A 184 -3.11 -8.62 8.40
C ASP A 184 -3.85 -9.56 9.34
N TYR A 185 -3.12 -10.13 10.30
CA TYR A 185 -3.71 -10.96 11.36
C TYR A 185 -3.11 -10.63 12.73
N PRO A 186 -3.94 -10.39 13.77
CA PRO A 186 -5.40 -10.26 13.70
C PRO A 186 -5.84 -9.15 12.73
N PRO A 187 -7.00 -9.25 12.04
CA PRO A 187 -7.39 -8.25 11.04
C PRO A 187 -7.43 -6.85 11.62
N SER A 188 -6.69 -5.92 11.02
CA SER A 188 -6.61 -4.51 11.43
C SER A 188 -7.30 -3.57 10.44
N GLY A 189 -7.87 -4.13 9.36
CA GLY A 189 -8.39 -3.37 8.23
C GLY A 189 -7.29 -2.60 7.50
N TRP A 190 -6.05 -3.09 7.56
CA TRP A 190 -4.85 -2.45 7.02
C TRP A 190 -4.50 -1.07 7.60
N TYR A 191 -5.16 -0.64 8.68
CA TYR A 191 -4.87 0.61 9.38
C TYR A 191 -4.10 0.34 10.69
N GLY A 192 -4.72 -0.39 11.61
CA GLY A 192 -4.16 -0.69 12.92
C GLY A 192 -5.20 -1.07 13.96
N TYR A 193 -4.97 -0.72 15.21
CA TYR A 193 -5.70 -1.25 16.36
C TYR A 193 -5.98 -0.17 17.39
N ASN A 194 -7.07 -0.36 18.13
CA ASN A 194 -7.40 0.34 19.35
C ASN A 194 -6.45 -0.13 20.47
N ASP A 195 -5.84 0.79 21.20
CA ASP A 195 -4.90 0.47 22.29
C ASP A 195 -5.56 -0.24 23.49
N ALA A 196 -6.89 -0.19 23.62
CA ALA A 196 -7.64 -0.98 24.60
C ALA A 196 -7.85 -2.43 24.16
N ALA A 197 -7.65 -2.77 22.87
CA ALA A 197 -7.94 -4.10 22.35
C ALA A 197 -7.08 -5.19 23.01
N GLY A 198 -7.76 -6.17 23.63
CA GLY A 198 -7.10 -7.29 24.31
C GLY A 198 -6.43 -6.92 25.64
N THR A 199 -6.84 -5.80 26.27
CA THR A 199 -6.34 -5.38 27.60
C THR A 199 -7.38 -5.52 28.71
N GLY A 200 -8.61 -5.96 28.39
CA GLY A 200 -9.75 -5.91 29.30
C GLY A 200 -10.37 -4.52 29.47
N ARG A 201 -9.69 -3.45 29.04
CA ARG A 201 -10.26 -2.09 29.00
C ARG A 201 -11.41 -2.00 27.99
N PRO A 202 -12.47 -1.21 28.26
CA PRO A 202 -13.51 -0.94 27.27
C PRO A 202 -12.95 -0.26 26.02
N LEU A 203 -13.29 -0.76 24.83
CA LEU A 203 -12.82 -0.19 23.56
C LEU A 203 -13.21 1.30 23.37
N GLY A 204 -14.34 1.72 23.96
CA GLY A 204 -14.81 3.11 23.94
C GLY A 204 -13.86 4.12 24.61
N ARG A 205 -12.94 3.65 25.46
CA ARG A 205 -11.95 4.48 26.15
C ARG A 205 -10.57 4.47 25.50
N GLY A 206 -10.40 3.74 24.39
CA GLY A 206 -9.13 3.63 23.70
C GLY A 206 -9.04 4.51 22.45
N THR A 207 -7.82 4.63 21.96
CA THR A 207 -7.47 5.37 20.74
C THR A 207 -7.00 4.39 19.67
N VAL A 208 -7.44 4.58 18.43
CA VAL A 208 -7.01 3.74 17.30
C VAL A 208 -5.72 4.28 16.71
N GLY A 209 -4.63 3.53 16.82
CA GLY A 209 -3.35 3.86 16.19
C GLY A 209 -3.20 3.21 14.81
N ASN A 210 -2.47 3.87 13.89
CA ASN A 210 -2.12 3.34 12.57
C ASN A 210 -0.98 2.29 12.60
N HIS A 211 -0.99 1.44 13.64
CA HIS A 211 0.04 0.44 13.94
C HIS A 211 0.42 -0.43 12.74
N THR A 212 -0.57 -0.88 11.95
CA THR A 212 -0.31 -1.77 10.80
C THR A 212 0.42 -1.04 9.68
N GLN A 213 0.06 0.21 9.40
CA GLN A 213 0.75 0.99 8.38
C GLN A 213 2.18 1.32 8.81
N GLN A 214 2.37 1.77 10.06
CA GLN A 214 3.72 2.02 10.60
C GLN A 214 4.60 0.77 10.54
N ARG A 215 4.02 -0.40 10.85
CA ARG A 215 4.71 -1.68 10.78
C ARG A 215 5.12 -2.03 9.35
N ILE A 216 4.27 -1.79 8.35
CA ILE A 216 4.63 -1.97 6.93
C ILE A 216 5.79 -1.05 6.54
N ILE A 217 5.75 0.22 6.94
CA ILE A 217 6.84 1.16 6.66
C ILE A 217 8.14 0.72 7.36
N ALA A 218 8.07 0.30 8.62
CA ALA A 218 9.24 -0.21 9.35
C ALA A 218 9.86 -1.46 8.68
N PHE A 219 9.03 -2.36 8.15
CA PHE A 219 9.52 -3.51 7.39
C PHE A 219 10.17 -3.08 6.07
N LEU A 220 9.57 -2.13 5.35
CA LEU A 220 10.15 -1.57 4.11
C LEU A 220 11.48 -0.86 4.37
N ASP A 221 11.61 -0.13 5.48
CA ASP A 221 12.86 0.50 5.89
C ASP A 221 13.97 -0.53 6.07
N TRP A 222 13.70 -1.63 6.78
CA TRP A 222 14.63 -2.75 6.88
C TRP A 222 14.91 -3.37 5.51
N ALA A 223 13.87 -3.65 4.72
CA ALA A 223 13.99 -4.34 3.44
C ALA A 223 14.85 -3.57 2.42
N LYS A 224 14.77 -2.24 2.38
CA LYS A 224 15.63 -1.38 1.55
C LYS A 224 17.13 -1.52 1.86
N THR A 225 17.47 -1.91 3.10
CA THR A 225 18.86 -2.11 3.54
C THR A 225 19.30 -3.56 3.43
N ALA A 226 18.37 -4.50 3.60
CA ALA A 226 18.67 -5.93 3.67
C ALA A 226 18.48 -6.67 2.34
N LEU A 227 17.73 -6.10 1.40
CA LEU A 227 17.40 -6.68 0.10
C LEU A 227 17.78 -5.70 -1.01
N PRO A 228 18.00 -6.17 -2.26
CA PRO A 228 18.36 -5.30 -3.39
C PRO A 228 17.13 -4.55 -3.93
N ILE A 229 16.40 -3.83 -3.08
CA ILE A 229 15.21 -3.05 -3.44
C ILE A 229 15.64 -1.69 -3.97
N ASP A 230 15.05 -1.29 -5.09
CA ASP A 230 15.05 0.08 -5.58
C ASP A 230 14.06 0.91 -4.76
N PRO A 231 14.54 1.85 -3.91
CA PRO A 231 13.68 2.65 -3.05
C PRO A 231 12.78 3.62 -3.84
N ASP A 232 13.12 3.92 -5.10
CA ASP A 232 12.34 4.82 -5.94
C ASP A 232 11.22 4.10 -6.69
N ARG A 233 11.20 2.75 -6.66
CA ARG A 233 10.22 1.89 -7.35
C ARG A 233 9.51 0.90 -6.40
N ILE A 234 8.96 1.42 -5.30
CA ILE A 234 8.07 0.66 -4.40
C ILE A 234 6.61 0.90 -4.79
N ILE A 235 5.85 -0.18 -4.98
CA ILE A 235 4.49 -0.16 -5.55
C ILE A 235 3.55 -0.92 -4.61
N PRO A 236 2.61 -0.24 -3.93
CA PRO A 236 1.53 -0.90 -3.20
C PRO A 236 0.52 -1.50 -4.17
N VAL A 237 0.11 -2.74 -3.90
CA VAL A 237 -0.78 -3.50 -4.75
C VAL A 237 -1.85 -4.19 -3.92
N GLY A 238 -3.12 -4.01 -4.27
CA GLY A 238 -4.22 -4.73 -3.63
C GLY A 238 -5.52 -3.96 -3.64
N ALA A 239 -6.15 -3.81 -2.47
CA ALA A 239 -7.43 -3.11 -2.33
C ALA A 239 -7.27 -1.82 -1.50
N ASP A 240 -8.29 -1.42 -0.73
CA ASP A 240 -8.30 -0.21 0.08
C ASP A 240 -7.05 -0.02 0.93
N GLY A 241 -6.51 -1.09 1.52
CA GLY A 241 -5.29 -1.02 2.34
C GLY A 241 -4.07 -0.45 1.61
N ALA A 242 -3.93 -0.75 0.31
CA ALA A 242 -2.85 -0.21 -0.51
C ALA A 242 -3.04 1.30 -0.77
N ALA A 243 -4.27 1.72 -1.07
CA ALA A 243 -4.61 3.14 -1.24
C ALA A 243 -4.44 3.91 0.08
N MET A 244 -4.94 3.37 1.20
CA MET A 244 -4.81 3.97 2.52
C MET A 244 -3.34 4.16 2.93
N LEU A 245 -2.49 3.15 2.68
CA LEU A 245 -1.06 3.27 2.98
C LEU A 245 -0.42 4.38 2.14
N ALA A 246 -0.75 4.45 0.84
CA ALA A 246 -0.21 5.46 -0.05
C ALA A 246 -0.68 6.89 0.27
N ILE A 247 -1.90 7.06 0.80
CA ILE A 247 -2.39 8.37 1.27
C ILE A 247 -1.66 8.79 2.55
N ALA A 248 -1.38 7.85 3.46
CA ALA A 248 -0.67 8.15 4.69
C ALA A 248 0.83 8.45 4.44
N TYR A 249 1.47 7.70 3.53
CA TYR A 249 2.90 7.75 3.22
C TYR A 249 3.18 7.98 1.72
N PRO A 250 2.71 9.10 1.14
CA PRO A 250 2.74 9.33 -0.30
C PRO A 250 4.15 9.44 -0.87
N ASP A 251 5.14 9.87 -0.08
CA ASP A 251 6.53 10.04 -0.52
C ASP A 251 7.31 8.72 -0.61
N THR A 252 6.69 7.59 -0.25
CA THR A 252 7.33 6.26 -0.26
C THR A 252 7.14 5.54 -1.59
N PHE A 253 6.09 5.85 -2.34
CA PHE A 253 5.62 4.99 -3.43
C PHE A 253 5.73 5.64 -4.80
N ALA A 254 6.12 4.84 -5.80
CA ALA A 254 6.15 5.25 -7.19
C ALA A 254 4.73 5.51 -7.72
N TYR A 255 3.91 4.46 -7.68
CA TYR A 255 2.49 4.46 -8.04
C TYR A 255 1.78 3.34 -7.26
N VAL A 256 0.44 3.27 -7.38
CA VAL A 256 -0.40 2.34 -6.63
C VAL A 256 -1.32 1.57 -7.58
N LEU A 257 -1.44 0.26 -7.37
CA LEU A 257 -2.31 -0.62 -8.15
C LEU A 257 -3.46 -1.15 -7.28
N ILE A 258 -4.67 -0.64 -7.50
CA ILE A 258 -5.88 -1.05 -6.79
C ILE A 258 -6.70 -2.00 -7.66
N ASN A 259 -6.77 -3.27 -7.29
CA ASN A 259 -7.45 -4.31 -8.04
C ASN A 259 -8.96 -4.38 -7.78
N LYS A 260 -9.43 -3.83 -6.66
CA LYS A 260 -10.83 -3.67 -6.24
C LYS A 260 -10.91 -2.79 -4.99
N PHE A 261 -12.08 -2.21 -4.74
CA PHE A 261 -12.39 -1.63 -3.44
C PHE A 261 -13.19 -2.61 -2.57
N SER A 262 -12.99 -2.57 -1.25
CA SER A 262 -13.82 -3.29 -0.28
C SER A 262 -14.77 -2.34 0.41
N ASN A 263 -15.99 -2.77 0.68
CA ASN A 263 -16.98 -1.95 1.39
C ASN A 263 -16.91 -2.10 2.91
N VAL A 264 -15.98 -2.88 3.45
CA VAL A 264 -16.03 -3.34 4.85
C VAL A 264 -15.95 -2.19 5.86
N ALA A 265 -15.18 -1.14 5.56
CA ALA A 265 -15.10 0.04 6.43
C ALA A 265 -16.22 1.06 6.19
N VAL A 266 -16.77 1.11 4.97
CA VAL A 266 -17.76 2.12 4.56
C VAL A 266 -19.21 1.64 4.65
N SER A 267 -19.44 0.34 4.87
CA SER A 267 -20.77 -0.24 5.02
C SER A 267 -21.44 0.22 6.33
N GLN A 268 -22.77 0.31 6.33
CA GLN A 268 -23.56 0.60 7.54
C GLN A 268 -23.44 -0.51 8.59
N HIS A 269 -23.24 -1.74 8.13
CA HIS A 269 -22.97 -2.91 8.96
C HIS A 269 -21.50 -3.28 8.77
N PRO A 270 -20.58 -2.68 9.54
CA PRO A 270 -19.19 -3.00 9.39
C PRO A 270 -18.92 -4.43 9.82
N ALA A 271 -17.88 -5.05 9.25
CA ALA A 271 -17.53 -6.41 9.64
C ALA A 271 -17.20 -6.46 11.14
N ALA A 272 -17.75 -7.46 11.84
CA ALA A 272 -17.47 -7.72 13.25
C ALA A 272 -15.96 -7.81 13.55
N SER A 273 -15.14 -8.21 12.57
CA SER A 273 -13.68 -8.21 12.68
C SER A 273 -13.07 -6.83 12.90
N LEU A 274 -13.59 -5.79 12.23
CA LEU A 274 -13.08 -4.42 12.40
C LEU A 274 -13.54 -3.81 13.73
N ILE A 275 -14.74 -4.15 14.22
CA ILE A 275 -15.19 -3.72 15.55
C ILE A 275 -14.24 -4.27 16.64
N ARG A 276 -13.72 -5.49 16.49
CA ARG A 276 -12.71 -6.04 17.42
C ARG A 276 -11.38 -5.28 17.38
N ALA A 277 -10.98 -4.80 16.20
CA ALA A 277 -9.73 -4.07 16.03
C ALA A 277 -9.85 -2.61 16.47
N TRP A 278 -10.93 -1.93 16.12
CA TRP A 278 -11.07 -0.48 16.24
C TRP A 278 -12.04 -0.04 17.35
N GLY A 279 -12.94 -0.92 17.78
CA GLY A 279 -14.12 -0.57 18.58
C GLY A 279 -15.34 -0.23 17.71
N PRO A 280 -16.52 -0.05 18.33
CA PRO A 280 -17.73 0.37 17.62
C PRO A 280 -17.52 1.72 16.93
N ARG A 281 -18.27 1.97 15.86
CA ARG A 281 -18.26 3.28 15.20
C ARG A 281 -18.90 4.31 16.16
N SER A 282 -18.07 5.14 16.78
CA SER A 282 -18.47 6.11 17.81
C SER A 282 -17.72 7.43 17.66
N ARG A 283 -18.30 8.52 18.15
CA ARG A 283 -17.65 9.84 18.27
C ARG A 283 -16.59 9.87 19.37
N GLU A 284 -16.71 8.97 20.35
CA GLU A 284 -15.81 8.87 21.50
C GLU A 284 -14.47 8.21 21.13
N ILE A 285 -14.50 7.26 20.19
CA ILE A 285 -13.30 6.56 19.72
C ILE A 285 -12.68 7.36 18.59
N LYS A 286 -11.44 7.79 18.81
CA LYS A 286 -10.67 8.62 17.88
C LYS A 286 -9.36 7.94 17.51
N ASP A 287 -8.74 8.38 16.43
CA ASP A 287 -7.33 8.09 16.17
C ASP A 287 -6.41 9.20 16.67
N ALA A 288 -5.11 9.06 16.38
CA ALA A 288 -4.09 10.04 16.76
C ALA A 288 -4.30 11.43 16.13
N GLU A 289 -5.01 11.51 15.00
CA GLU A 289 -5.35 12.78 14.34
C GLU A 289 -6.74 13.32 14.76
N GLY A 290 -7.37 12.71 15.78
CA GLY A 290 -8.65 13.14 16.33
C GLY A 290 -9.87 12.78 15.47
N ARG A 291 -9.71 11.97 14.42
CA ARG A 291 -10.80 11.52 13.54
C ARG A 291 -11.61 10.45 14.27
N SER A 292 -12.93 10.66 14.36
CA SER A 292 -13.85 9.72 15.00
C SER A 292 -14.67 8.93 13.98
N GLU A 293 -15.55 8.02 14.45
CA GLU A 293 -16.50 7.29 13.60
C GLU A 293 -15.85 6.59 12.40
N TRP A 294 -14.63 6.10 12.60
CA TRP A 294 -13.78 5.46 11.58
C TRP A 294 -13.36 6.40 10.43
N GLY A 295 -13.30 7.71 10.68
CA GLY A 295 -12.87 8.72 9.71
C GLY A 295 -11.50 8.44 9.10
N TRP A 296 -10.61 7.72 9.81
CA TRP A 296 -9.32 7.25 9.28
C TRP A 296 -9.43 6.26 8.11
N ALA A 297 -10.52 5.50 8.03
CA ALA A 297 -10.78 4.56 6.94
C ALA A 297 -11.62 5.18 5.81
N MET A 298 -12.14 6.40 6.01
CA MET A 298 -12.88 7.16 4.99
C MET A 298 -11.90 7.88 4.06
N MET A 299 -11.30 7.14 3.12
CA MET A 299 -10.22 7.68 2.26
C MET A 299 -10.60 8.96 1.52
N ASP A 300 -11.86 9.13 1.12
CA ASP A 300 -12.34 10.35 0.48
C ASP A 300 -12.23 11.57 1.42
N GLN A 301 -12.55 11.40 2.71
CA GLN A 301 -12.43 12.45 3.71
C GLN A 301 -10.96 12.75 4.04
N VAL A 302 -10.15 11.71 4.26
CA VAL A 302 -8.72 11.85 4.54
C VAL A 302 -8.02 12.59 3.40
N LEU A 303 -8.36 12.25 2.17
CA LEU A 303 -7.80 12.86 0.98
C LEU A 303 -8.21 14.34 0.82
N LEU A 304 -9.49 14.66 1.01
CA LEU A 304 -9.95 16.05 0.92
C LEU A 304 -9.35 16.93 2.02
N ALA A 305 -9.12 16.38 3.21
CA ALA A 305 -8.43 17.06 4.31
C ALA A 305 -6.93 17.30 4.04
N SER A 306 -6.33 16.56 3.10
CA SER A 306 -4.89 16.59 2.79
C SER A 306 -4.59 16.94 1.33
N ARG A 307 -5.45 17.77 0.72
CA ARG A 307 -5.37 18.15 -0.71
C ARG A 307 -4.01 18.69 -1.17
N GLY A 308 -3.27 19.34 -0.26
CA GLY A 308 -1.94 19.90 -0.53
C GLY A 308 -0.81 18.86 -0.57
N ARG A 309 -1.05 17.60 -0.17
CA ARG A 309 -0.05 16.54 -0.27
C ARG A 309 -0.04 15.95 -1.68
N ASP A 310 1.13 15.71 -2.24
CA ASP A 310 1.26 15.10 -3.56
C ASP A 310 1.17 13.58 -3.46
N LEU A 311 0.07 12.99 -3.94
CA LEU A 311 -0.09 11.54 -3.95
C LEU A 311 0.62 10.88 -5.13
N PRO A 312 1.00 9.59 -5.01
CA PRO A 312 1.37 8.77 -6.17
C PRO A 312 0.23 8.68 -7.17
N LEU A 313 0.56 8.29 -8.40
CA LEU A 313 -0.44 7.87 -9.36
C LEU A 313 -1.18 6.63 -8.86
N ILE A 314 -2.49 6.74 -8.70
CA ILE A 314 -3.33 5.63 -8.28
C ILE A 314 -4.08 5.08 -9.48
N PHE A 315 -3.84 3.81 -9.81
CA PHE A 315 -4.60 3.06 -10.79
C PHE A 315 -5.65 2.20 -10.11
N CYS A 316 -6.89 2.30 -10.56
CA CYS A 316 -7.99 1.56 -9.99
C CYS A 316 -8.70 0.69 -11.01
N LYS A 317 -8.90 -0.56 -10.65
CA LYS A 317 -9.78 -1.50 -11.34
C LYS A 317 -11.10 -1.60 -10.57
N GLY A 318 -12.20 -1.51 -11.30
CA GLY A 318 -13.56 -1.63 -10.78
C GLY A 318 -14.08 -0.35 -10.14
N TYR A 319 -15.21 -0.47 -9.43
CA TYR A 319 -15.92 0.64 -8.84
C TYR A 319 -15.29 1.11 -7.54
N SER A 320 -15.37 2.41 -7.25
CA SER A 320 -15.11 2.91 -5.91
C SER A 320 -16.37 2.78 -5.05
N TRP A 321 -16.52 1.68 -4.33
CA TRP A 321 -17.60 1.46 -3.34
C TRP A 321 -19.06 1.64 -3.84
N GLY A 322 -19.29 1.99 -5.12
CA GLY A 322 -20.58 2.39 -5.71
C GLY A 322 -21.74 1.45 -5.42
N PRO A 323 -21.67 0.15 -5.76
CA PRO A 323 -22.80 -0.76 -5.56
C PRO A 323 -23.15 -1.00 -4.08
N TYR A 324 -22.31 -0.55 -3.14
CA TYR A 324 -22.47 -0.80 -1.71
C TYR A 324 -22.95 0.43 -0.92
N VAL A 325 -23.04 1.59 -1.57
CA VAL A 325 -23.53 2.84 -0.97
C VAL A 325 -24.85 3.20 -1.64
N ARG A 326 -25.94 3.14 -0.87
CA ARG A 326 -27.30 3.50 -1.34
C ARG A 326 -27.25 4.90 -1.97
N GLY A 327 -27.72 5.02 -3.22
CA GLY A 327 -27.70 6.28 -3.99
C GLY A 327 -26.52 6.45 -4.95
N PHE A 328 -25.52 5.54 -4.94
CA PHE A 328 -24.38 5.54 -5.86
C PHE A 328 -24.42 4.34 -6.82
N ALA A 329 -25.48 4.20 -7.62
CA ALA A 329 -25.55 3.17 -8.68
C ALA A 329 -24.47 3.36 -9.78
N LYS A 330 -23.74 4.48 -9.74
CA LYS A 330 -22.67 4.84 -10.67
C LYS A 330 -21.30 4.42 -10.14
N GLY A 331 -20.44 3.98 -11.04
CA GLY A 331 -19.16 3.34 -10.69
C GLY A 331 -18.07 4.26 -10.14
N GLU A 332 -18.17 5.57 -10.39
CA GLU A 332 -17.16 6.54 -9.96
C GLU A 332 -17.01 6.62 -8.43
N GLY A 333 -18.13 6.60 -7.71
CA GLY A 333 -18.15 6.56 -6.25
C GLY A 333 -17.44 7.71 -5.53
N ARG A 334 -17.31 7.60 -4.20
CA ARG A 334 -16.79 8.67 -3.35
C ARG A 334 -15.28 8.90 -3.52
N PHE A 335 -14.50 7.83 -3.69
CA PHE A 335 -13.04 7.96 -3.75
C PHE A 335 -12.60 8.66 -5.04
N TYR A 336 -13.13 8.29 -6.21
CA TYR A 336 -12.69 8.89 -7.47
C TYR A 336 -13.15 10.35 -7.58
N THR A 337 -14.35 10.67 -7.09
CA THR A 337 -14.82 12.07 -6.98
C THR A 337 -13.91 12.89 -6.06
N ALA A 338 -13.50 12.33 -4.92
CA ALA A 338 -12.59 13.03 -4.01
C ALA A 338 -11.20 13.24 -4.64
N MET A 339 -10.63 12.23 -5.30
CA MET A 339 -9.37 12.35 -6.05
C MET A 339 -9.44 13.46 -7.10
N GLN A 340 -10.50 13.51 -7.91
CA GLN A 340 -10.68 14.56 -8.92
C GLN A 340 -10.88 15.94 -8.30
N LYS A 341 -11.71 16.07 -7.24
CA LYS A 341 -11.92 17.34 -6.54
C LYS A 341 -10.63 17.87 -5.90
N ALA A 342 -9.78 16.97 -5.43
CA ALA A 342 -8.46 17.30 -4.90
C ALA A 342 -7.40 17.48 -5.99
N ASN A 343 -7.73 17.28 -7.28
CA ASN A 343 -6.78 17.22 -8.40
C ASN A 343 -5.58 16.32 -8.07
N GLN A 344 -5.85 15.09 -7.62
CA GLN A 344 -4.84 14.07 -7.35
C GLN A 344 -4.71 13.13 -8.55
N PRO A 345 -3.52 12.54 -8.81
CA PRO A 345 -3.31 11.72 -9.99
C PRO A 345 -4.06 10.37 -9.85
N ILE A 346 -5.09 10.19 -10.68
CA ILE A 346 -5.88 8.95 -10.73
C ILE A 346 -6.19 8.52 -12.16
N MET A 347 -6.18 7.21 -12.35
CA MET A 347 -6.85 6.54 -13.46
C MET A 347 -7.70 5.40 -12.94
N ALA A 348 -8.90 5.25 -13.47
CA ALA A 348 -9.77 4.16 -13.09
C ALA A 348 -10.51 3.58 -14.29
N ASP A 349 -10.70 2.25 -14.28
CA ASP A 349 -11.48 1.53 -15.28
C ASP A 349 -12.46 0.57 -14.60
N TRP A 350 -13.74 0.71 -14.91
CA TRP A 350 -14.79 -0.24 -14.55
C TRP A 350 -15.70 -0.56 -15.75
N THR A 351 -15.17 -0.45 -16.97
CA THR A 351 -15.83 -0.89 -18.19
C THR A 351 -16.23 -2.37 -18.04
N TRP A 352 -17.48 -2.72 -18.35
CA TRP A 352 -18.02 -4.09 -18.18
C TRP A 352 -17.89 -4.62 -16.75
N ALA A 353 -18.28 -3.80 -15.76
CA ALA A 353 -18.36 -4.10 -14.33
C ALA A 353 -17.06 -4.42 -13.60
N SER A 354 -15.93 -4.48 -14.30
CA SER A 354 -14.64 -4.80 -13.69
C SER A 354 -13.47 -4.05 -14.30
N GLY A 355 -13.56 -3.62 -15.55
CA GLY A 355 -12.48 -2.92 -16.25
C GLY A 355 -11.17 -3.72 -16.34
N LYS A 356 -10.16 -3.09 -16.94
CA LYS A 356 -8.78 -3.56 -16.95
C LYS A 356 -7.97 -2.72 -15.98
N LEU A 357 -7.20 -3.39 -15.12
CA LEU A 357 -6.17 -2.67 -14.38
C LEU A 357 -5.09 -2.21 -15.36
N LEU A 358 -4.82 -0.91 -15.43
CA LEU A 358 -3.71 -0.36 -16.20
C LEU A 358 -2.39 -0.63 -15.48
N SER A 359 -1.95 -1.88 -15.49
CA SER A 359 -0.64 -2.25 -14.97
C SER A 359 0.48 -1.74 -15.88
N PRO A 360 1.69 -1.55 -15.34
CA PRO A 360 2.89 -1.45 -16.16
C PRO A 360 3.04 -2.68 -17.07
N ASP A 361 3.92 -2.56 -18.08
CA ASP A 361 4.44 -3.72 -18.78
C ASP A 361 5.21 -4.62 -17.79
N SER A 362 4.92 -5.91 -17.81
CA SER A 362 5.40 -6.84 -16.77
C SER A 362 6.90 -7.16 -16.86
N TYR A 363 7.52 -6.89 -18.01
CA TYR A 363 8.94 -7.16 -18.26
C TYR A 363 9.78 -5.91 -18.01
N THR A 364 9.36 -4.77 -18.55
CA THR A 364 10.12 -3.52 -18.45
C THR A 364 9.77 -2.69 -17.22
N GLY A 365 8.61 -2.94 -16.61
CA GLY A 365 8.06 -2.11 -15.53
C GLY A 365 7.60 -0.73 -15.98
N LEU A 366 7.71 -0.40 -17.27
CA LEU A 366 7.32 0.88 -17.82
C LEU A 366 5.79 0.96 -17.93
N TRP A 367 5.23 2.06 -17.45
CA TRP A 367 3.82 2.36 -17.63
C TRP A 367 3.62 3.15 -18.91
N ARG A 368 3.08 2.51 -19.96
CA ARG A 368 2.91 3.11 -21.29
C ARG A 368 4.21 3.75 -21.83
N GLY A 369 5.35 3.11 -21.57
CA GLY A 369 6.68 3.59 -21.93
C GLY A 369 7.31 4.59 -20.95
N LEU A 370 6.60 4.98 -19.88
CA LEU A 370 7.12 5.88 -18.85
C LEU A 370 7.67 5.11 -17.65
N ASP A 371 8.84 5.54 -17.19
CA ASP A 371 9.38 5.12 -15.90
C ASP A 371 8.85 6.02 -14.78
N ILE A 372 7.89 5.49 -14.01
CA ILE A 372 7.29 6.20 -12.89
C ILE A 372 8.02 5.79 -11.62
N THR A 373 8.71 6.74 -11.02
CA THR A 373 9.40 6.62 -9.73
C THR A 373 8.67 7.43 -8.65
N ARG A 374 9.07 7.32 -7.38
CA ARG A 374 8.47 8.11 -6.29
C ARG A 374 8.65 9.62 -6.46
N THR A 375 9.62 10.06 -7.27
CA THR A 375 9.90 11.47 -7.56
C THR A 375 9.52 11.91 -8.97
N THR A 376 9.01 11.01 -9.82
CA THR A 376 8.56 11.38 -11.17
C THR A 376 7.36 12.32 -11.06
N PRO A 377 7.38 13.53 -11.67
CA PRO A 377 6.21 14.38 -11.71
C PRO A 377 5.07 13.73 -12.51
N VAL A 378 3.84 13.86 -12.02
CA VAL A 378 2.68 13.18 -12.60
C VAL A 378 1.55 14.18 -12.87
N PRO A 379 0.94 14.15 -14.07
CA PRO A 379 -0.31 14.86 -14.34
C PRO A 379 -1.46 14.35 -13.50
N ALA A 380 -2.16 15.25 -12.82
CA ALA A 380 -3.46 15.02 -12.24
C ALA A 380 -4.53 15.69 -13.10
N MET A 381 -5.45 14.88 -13.62
CA MET A 381 -6.53 15.32 -14.49
C MET A 381 -7.87 15.22 -13.77
N ALA A 382 -8.70 16.25 -13.92
CA ALA A 382 -10.05 16.31 -13.38
C ALA A 382 -11.01 16.87 -14.43
N ASN A 383 -12.33 16.72 -14.20
CA ASN A 383 -13.37 17.26 -15.09
C ASN A 383 -13.16 16.89 -16.57
N CYS A 384 -12.63 15.69 -16.82
CA CYS A 384 -12.30 15.27 -18.17
C CYS A 384 -13.58 14.86 -18.92
N SER A 385 -13.86 15.50 -20.06
CA SER A 385 -15.08 15.22 -20.84
C SER A 385 -15.13 13.82 -21.45
N THR A 386 -14.00 13.11 -21.45
CA THR A 386 -13.93 11.72 -21.91
C THR A 386 -14.18 10.71 -20.79
N ASN A 387 -14.30 11.17 -19.54
CA ASN A 387 -14.71 10.31 -18.43
C ASN A 387 -16.12 9.80 -18.71
N SER A 388 -16.35 8.53 -18.39
CA SER A 388 -17.67 7.91 -18.50
C SER A 388 -18.07 7.41 -17.13
N ASN A 389 -19.29 7.71 -16.71
CA ASN A 389 -19.81 7.26 -15.42
C ASN A 389 -21.21 6.67 -15.56
N ARG A 390 -21.28 5.50 -16.21
CA ARG A 390 -22.50 4.70 -16.32
C ARG A 390 -22.48 3.59 -15.26
N GLU A 391 -23.66 3.07 -14.96
CA GLU A 391 -23.79 1.86 -14.15
C GLU A 391 -23.04 0.74 -14.87
N SER A 392 -22.15 0.08 -14.14
CA SER A 392 -21.36 -1.04 -14.68
C SER A 392 -20.48 -0.74 -15.90
N ASN A 393 -20.29 0.51 -16.26
CA ASN A 393 -19.39 0.88 -17.35
C ASN A 393 -18.89 2.31 -17.18
N GLY A 394 -17.58 2.49 -17.12
CA GLY A 394 -17.03 3.82 -17.02
C GLY A 394 -15.55 3.84 -16.75
N ASN A 395 -15.03 5.06 -16.71
CA ASN A 395 -13.63 5.33 -16.56
C ASN A 395 -13.38 6.73 -16.00
N VAL A 396 -12.19 6.88 -15.42
CA VAL A 396 -11.59 8.18 -15.07
C VAL A 396 -10.24 8.27 -15.76
N ASN A 397 -10.09 9.28 -16.61
CA ASN A 397 -8.86 9.71 -17.28
C ASN A 397 -8.18 8.68 -18.21
N LEU A 398 -8.79 7.51 -18.48
CA LEU A 398 -8.17 6.45 -19.28
C LEU A 398 -7.79 6.86 -20.72
N PRO A 399 -8.61 7.65 -21.44
CA PRO A 399 -8.33 7.99 -22.85
C PRO A 399 -7.16 8.95 -23.02
N ILE A 400 -6.70 9.60 -21.94
CA ILE A 400 -5.58 10.53 -21.97
C ILE A 400 -4.28 9.77 -21.69
N THR A 401 -3.24 10.06 -22.46
CA THR A 401 -1.85 9.66 -22.18
C THR A 401 -0.98 10.91 -22.06
N TRP A 402 0.23 10.77 -21.52
CA TRP A 402 1.21 11.85 -21.49
C TRP A 402 2.61 11.35 -21.78
N GLN A 403 3.48 12.28 -22.17
CA GLN A 403 4.94 12.11 -22.24
C GLN A 403 5.58 12.52 -20.90
N PRO A 404 6.86 12.18 -20.63
CA PRO A 404 7.55 12.62 -19.41
C PRO A 404 7.39 14.13 -19.17
N VAL A 405 7.17 14.52 -17.91
CA VAL A 405 7.09 15.93 -17.53
C VAL A 405 8.49 16.51 -17.52
N GLU A 406 8.72 17.53 -18.36
CA GLU A 406 9.98 18.27 -18.40
C GLU A 406 9.93 19.40 -17.38
N GLU A 407 10.85 19.37 -16.42
CA GLU A 407 10.83 20.31 -15.30
C GLU A 407 12.16 21.05 -15.15
N GLY A 408 12.08 22.37 -14.98
CA GLY A 408 13.19 23.24 -14.60
C GLY A 408 12.77 24.30 -13.56
N PRO A 409 13.72 25.08 -13.01
CA PRO A 409 13.43 26.02 -11.92
C PRO A 409 12.38 27.09 -12.25
N GLY A 410 12.28 27.51 -13.51
CA GLY A 410 11.37 28.58 -13.96
C GLY A 410 10.32 28.15 -14.98
N LYS A 411 10.30 26.86 -15.37
CA LYS A 411 9.35 26.31 -16.33
C LYS A 411 9.04 24.84 -16.06
N VAL A 412 7.82 24.42 -16.37
CA VAL A 412 7.44 23.01 -16.46
C VAL A 412 6.62 22.78 -17.73
N GLN A 413 6.78 21.63 -18.36
CA GLN A 413 6.11 21.26 -19.60
C GLN A 413 5.66 19.81 -19.58
N VAL A 414 4.50 19.52 -20.18
CA VAL A 414 4.01 18.16 -20.42
C VAL A 414 3.32 18.10 -21.78
N ALA A 415 3.50 17.02 -22.51
CA ALA A 415 2.71 16.71 -23.70
C ALA A 415 1.62 15.70 -23.34
N LEU A 416 0.37 16.02 -23.65
CA LEU A 416 -0.81 15.18 -23.46
C LEU A 416 -1.33 14.71 -24.81
N SER A 417 -1.85 13.48 -24.90
CA SER A 417 -2.50 13.00 -26.12
C SER A 417 -3.84 12.35 -25.81
N SER A 418 -4.80 12.49 -26.73
CA SER A 418 -6.11 11.85 -26.64
C SER A 418 -6.58 11.36 -28.01
N ARG A 419 -6.94 10.08 -28.10
CA ARG A 419 -7.49 9.51 -29.34
C ARG A 419 -8.88 10.05 -29.69
N SER A 420 -9.65 10.46 -28.68
CA SER A 420 -11.00 11.01 -28.84
C SER A 420 -11.03 12.54 -28.84
N GLY A 421 -9.97 13.19 -28.39
CA GLY A 421 -10.01 14.59 -27.99
C GLY A 421 -10.80 14.77 -26.69
N GLY A 422 -11.07 16.01 -26.27
CA GLY A 422 -11.89 16.34 -25.11
C GLY A 422 -11.45 17.61 -24.40
N THR A 423 -12.10 17.92 -23.27
CA THR A 423 -11.66 18.94 -22.32
C THR A 423 -11.20 18.29 -21.02
N LEU A 424 -10.29 18.95 -20.29
CA LEU A 424 -9.90 18.54 -18.94
C LEU A 424 -9.35 19.72 -18.13
N ASP A 425 -9.38 19.56 -16.81
CA ASP A 425 -8.58 20.36 -15.88
C ASP A 425 -7.25 19.64 -15.60
N LEU A 426 -6.14 20.37 -15.62
CA LEU A 426 -4.79 19.83 -15.41
C LEU A 426 -4.12 20.47 -14.20
N ALA A 427 -3.62 19.63 -13.30
CA ALA A 427 -2.61 19.99 -12.33
C ALA A 427 -1.37 19.11 -12.52
N LEU A 428 -0.19 19.63 -12.20
CA LEU A 428 1.04 18.84 -12.18
C LEU A 428 1.45 18.61 -10.72
N ARG A 429 1.69 17.34 -10.38
CA ARG A 429 2.00 16.89 -9.01
C ARG A 429 3.43 16.37 -8.93
N ARG A 430 4.00 16.36 -7.73
CA ARG A 430 5.38 15.89 -7.44
C ARG A 430 6.46 16.68 -8.19
N LEU A 431 6.24 17.98 -8.33
CA LEU A 431 7.20 18.89 -8.93
C LEU A 431 8.40 19.10 -7.99
N GLY A 432 9.59 18.69 -8.43
CA GLY A 432 10.82 18.76 -7.67
C GLY A 432 11.61 20.05 -7.89
N LYS A 433 11.72 20.49 -9.14
CA LYS A 433 12.53 21.65 -9.58
C LYS A 433 11.69 22.92 -9.74
N PHE A 434 10.46 22.83 -10.24
CA PHE A 434 9.52 23.92 -10.44
C PHE A 434 8.68 24.13 -9.16
N ARG A 435 9.34 24.67 -8.12
CA ARG A 435 8.65 24.99 -6.86
C ARG A 435 7.84 26.27 -7.02
N VAL A 436 6.62 26.28 -6.50
CA VAL A 436 5.71 27.44 -6.53
C VAL A 436 5.27 27.80 -5.12
N LYS A 437 4.86 29.05 -4.92
CA LYS A 437 4.36 29.55 -3.63
C LYS A 437 2.85 29.83 -3.71
N PRO A 438 2.08 29.62 -2.64
CA PRO A 438 0.70 30.09 -2.57
C PRO A 438 0.57 31.57 -2.96
N GLY A 439 -0.45 31.89 -3.76
CA GLY A 439 -0.71 33.24 -4.30
C GLY A 439 0.13 33.63 -5.51
N GLN A 440 1.18 32.86 -5.87
CA GLN A 440 1.99 33.14 -7.04
C GLN A 440 1.14 33.05 -8.32
N THR A 441 1.29 34.04 -9.21
CA THR A 441 0.69 33.98 -10.56
C THR A 441 1.67 33.35 -11.54
N LEU A 442 1.18 32.37 -12.29
CA LEU A 442 1.92 31.68 -13.35
C LEU A 442 1.29 32.01 -14.69
N LEU A 443 2.12 32.00 -15.73
CA LEU A 443 1.71 32.07 -17.12
C LEU A 443 1.67 30.65 -17.68
N TRP A 444 0.72 30.36 -18.56
CA TRP A 444 0.67 29.08 -19.26
C TRP A 444 0.30 29.25 -20.72
N GLU A 445 0.83 28.34 -21.53
CA GLU A 445 0.53 28.20 -22.95
C GLU A 445 0.30 26.71 -23.27
N ALA A 446 -0.62 26.43 -24.17
CA ALA A 446 -0.91 25.08 -24.63
C ALA A 446 -1.08 25.07 -26.15
N THR A 447 -0.21 24.34 -26.84
CA THR A 447 -0.13 24.28 -28.30
C THR A 447 -0.41 22.86 -28.79
N SER A 448 -1.31 22.74 -29.76
CA SER A 448 -1.62 21.44 -30.37
C SER A 448 -0.67 21.16 -31.54
N ALA A 449 -0.14 19.95 -31.61
CA ALA A 449 0.50 19.45 -32.81
C ALA A 449 -0.53 19.37 -33.95
N LYS A 450 -0.06 19.54 -35.19
CA LYS A 450 -0.90 19.44 -36.39
C LYS A 450 -1.55 18.05 -36.46
N PRO A 451 -2.90 17.93 -36.47
CA PRO A 451 -3.55 16.64 -36.60
C PRO A 451 -3.24 16.00 -37.96
N ARG A 452 -3.38 14.67 -38.06
CA ARG A 452 -3.35 13.98 -39.35
C ARG A 452 -4.47 14.43 -40.31
N ARG A 453 -5.61 14.89 -39.77
CA ARG A 453 -6.77 15.37 -40.53
C ARG A 453 -7.42 16.54 -39.79
N GLY A 454 -7.81 17.57 -40.53
CA GLY A 454 -8.45 18.78 -39.99
C GLY A 454 -7.47 19.90 -39.71
N GLU A 455 -8.01 21.02 -39.22
CA GLU A 455 -7.24 22.21 -38.86
C GLU A 455 -6.55 22.04 -37.50
N THR A 456 -5.39 22.67 -37.35
CA THR A 456 -4.70 22.73 -36.06
C THR A 456 -5.52 23.62 -35.12
N PRO A 457 -5.90 23.14 -33.93
CA PRO A 457 -6.60 23.96 -32.95
C PRO A 457 -5.80 25.22 -32.59
N GLU A 458 -6.50 26.33 -32.36
CA GLU A 458 -5.88 27.56 -31.89
C GLU A 458 -5.11 27.34 -30.57
N PRO A 459 -3.93 27.96 -30.42
CA PRO A 459 -3.21 27.96 -29.16
C PRO A 459 -4.07 28.49 -28.01
N GLN A 460 -3.98 27.84 -26.85
CA GLN A 460 -4.64 28.28 -25.61
C GLN A 460 -3.58 28.91 -24.71
N SER A 461 -3.91 29.97 -23.99
CA SER A 461 -2.99 30.57 -23.01
C SER A 461 -3.74 31.30 -21.91
N GLY A 462 -3.05 31.61 -20.81
CA GLY A 462 -3.64 32.40 -19.75
C GLY A 462 -2.73 32.60 -18.54
N LYS A 463 -3.33 33.11 -17.47
CA LYS A 463 -2.73 33.22 -16.14
C LYS A 463 -3.44 32.27 -15.20
N VAL A 464 -2.72 31.71 -14.23
CA VAL A 464 -3.28 30.90 -13.15
C VAL A 464 -2.64 31.29 -11.83
N ALA A 465 -3.45 31.42 -10.78
CA ALA A 465 -2.95 31.62 -9.43
C ALA A 465 -2.72 30.27 -8.75
N VAL A 466 -1.62 30.16 -8.01
CA VAL A 466 -1.34 29.04 -7.12
C VAL A 466 -2.21 29.21 -5.87
N ASP A 467 -2.99 28.19 -5.53
CA ASP A 467 -3.90 28.24 -4.39
C ASP A 467 -3.16 28.14 -3.04
N ARG A 468 -3.92 28.20 -1.95
CA ARG A 468 -3.39 28.14 -0.58
C ARG A 468 -2.62 26.85 -0.26
N ASP A 469 -2.89 25.77 -1.00
CA ASP A 469 -2.25 24.47 -0.80
C ASP A 469 -1.02 24.29 -1.69
N GLY A 470 -0.61 25.34 -2.43
CA GLY A 470 0.53 25.29 -3.35
C GLY A 470 0.20 24.68 -4.71
N LEU A 471 -1.09 24.52 -5.06
CA LEU A 471 -1.54 23.91 -6.30
C LEU A 471 -1.97 24.95 -7.33
N PHE A 472 -1.55 24.79 -8.59
CA PHE A 472 -2.16 25.49 -9.73
C PHE A 472 -2.93 24.48 -10.59
N VAL A 473 -4.12 24.89 -11.06
CA VAL A 473 -4.98 24.05 -11.90
C VAL A 473 -5.36 24.81 -13.16
N LEU A 474 -4.93 24.32 -14.32
CA LEU A 474 -5.29 24.87 -15.62
C LEU A 474 -6.67 24.34 -15.99
N LYS A 475 -7.66 25.24 -16.09
CA LYS A 475 -9.07 24.86 -16.29
C LYS A 475 -9.43 24.75 -17.76
N GLY A 476 -10.21 23.72 -18.10
CA GLY A 476 -10.87 23.60 -19.40
C GLY A 476 -9.93 23.50 -20.61
N LEU A 477 -8.74 22.90 -20.45
CA LEU A 477 -7.81 22.65 -21.55
C LEU A 477 -8.47 21.76 -22.60
N LYS A 478 -8.48 22.20 -23.86
CA LYS A 478 -9.01 21.47 -25.01
C LYS A 478 -7.90 20.67 -25.68
N ILE A 479 -8.12 19.37 -25.89
CA ILE A 479 -7.25 18.49 -26.68
C ILE A 479 -8.04 18.05 -27.91
N ALA A 480 -7.52 18.31 -29.10
CA ALA A 480 -8.16 17.83 -30.33
C ALA A 480 -7.96 16.33 -30.54
N ARG A 481 -8.88 15.73 -31.29
CA ARG A 481 -8.91 14.30 -31.58
C ARG A 481 -7.65 13.87 -32.33
N GLY A 482 -6.87 12.98 -31.72
CA GLY A 482 -5.65 12.43 -32.34
C GLY A 482 -4.50 13.43 -32.39
N CYS A 483 -4.59 14.55 -31.66
CA CYS A 483 -3.50 15.51 -31.48
C CYS A 483 -2.75 15.26 -30.18
N GLU A 484 -1.50 15.70 -30.19
CA GLU A 484 -0.74 15.98 -28.97
C GLU A 484 -0.94 17.46 -28.59
N LEU A 485 -1.20 17.74 -27.31
CA LEU A 485 -1.26 19.07 -26.72
C LEU A 485 -0.04 19.24 -25.81
N THR A 486 0.88 20.12 -26.18
CA THR A 486 2.00 20.51 -25.32
C THR A 486 1.57 21.65 -24.42
N VAL A 487 1.57 21.44 -23.11
CA VAL A 487 1.23 22.43 -22.09
C VAL A 487 2.50 22.86 -21.38
N LYS A 488 2.75 24.17 -21.32
CA LYS A 488 3.91 24.76 -20.66
C LYS A 488 3.45 25.81 -19.67
N VAL A 489 4.05 25.80 -18.49
CA VAL A 489 3.80 26.75 -17.41
C VAL A 489 5.12 27.43 -17.04
N THR A 490 5.10 28.76 -16.94
CA THR A 490 6.26 29.58 -16.57
C THR A 490 5.88 30.54 -15.45
N ARG A 491 6.88 30.98 -14.68
CA ARG A 491 6.65 32.01 -13.67
C ARG A 491 6.40 33.35 -14.38
N SER A 492 5.44 34.15 -13.88
CA SER A 492 5.40 35.56 -14.25
C SER A 492 6.72 36.21 -13.86
N ARG A 493 7.28 37.04 -14.76
CA ARG A 493 8.39 37.91 -14.40
C ARG A 493 7.97 38.90 -13.32
#